data_AF-A0A916XBG1-F1
#
_entry.id   AF-A0A916XBG1-F1
#
_cell.length_a   1.000
_cell.length_b   1.000
_cell.length_c   1.000
_cell.angle_alpha   90.00
_cell.angle_beta   90.00
_cell.angle_gamma   90.00
#
_symmetry.space_group_name_H-M   'P 1'
#
loop_
_entity.id
_entity.type
_entity.pdbx_description
1 polymer ?
#
loop_
_entity_poly.entity_id
_entity_poly.type
_entity_poly.pdbx_seq_one_letter_code
_entity_poly.pdbx_strand_id
1 'polypeptide(L)'
;MKQHLNAIKQLFADKNSLHLMQLNPGASNEELDALEQHLGVGLPADFKEYLSIHDGQAREDGLIFEMPLLSIAEIKDVWDGWCETEEETSTEDNTFGMCSIPEGYVKPMYTNPKWIAFTKDHGGNHIGLDLDPDIKGTMGQVIIFGCDEHEKRVLASSFTGFLAMVERQMRLLGWSVDEDSWYYDDEEKTYSHYHEWIKELQPQINWRISHLCIPKMMPPSLPSSKEALLKTNLISLTIVSSFITPLLFAEEAVPARLGMQLDLQPSADAAGNYVLASEIRDLVSNQLLGSPKQVFSNQAPASIEIGVTADYTLKISVDITQKDQGKQKARCQLSYSRDGEIISQQNLNFGLKNQASA
;
A
#
# COMPACT_ATOMS: atom_id res chain seq x y z
N MET A 1 -16.37 3.92 -3.75
CA MET A 1 -15.83 3.69 -5.11
C MET A 1 -15.78 4.97 -5.97
N LYS A 2 -16.93 5.53 -6.41
CA LYS A 2 -17.00 6.65 -7.38
C LYS A 2 -16.05 7.83 -7.13
N GLN A 3 -15.88 8.21 -5.87
CA GLN A 3 -14.97 9.29 -5.47
C GLN A 3 -13.53 9.07 -5.97
N HIS A 4 -12.96 7.88 -5.76
CA HIS A 4 -11.58 7.57 -6.15
C HIS A 4 -11.43 7.43 -7.66
N LEU A 5 -12.41 6.82 -8.33
CA LEU A 5 -12.44 6.75 -9.79
C LEU A 5 -12.47 8.15 -10.42
N ASN A 6 -13.31 9.06 -9.90
CA ASN A 6 -13.37 10.43 -10.37
C ASN A 6 -12.09 11.21 -10.08
N ALA A 7 -11.44 10.96 -8.93
CA ALA A 7 -10.15 11.56 -8.61
C ALA A 7 -9.05 11.10 -9.57
N ILE A 8 -9.00 9.81 -9.92
CA ILE A 8 -8.08 9.29 -10.94
C ILE A 8 -8.37 9.92 -12.31
N LYS A 9 -9.63 9.98 -12.74
CA LYS A 9 -10.00 10.68 -13.98
C LYS A 9 -9.58 12.15 -13.98
N GLN A 10 -9.69 12.82 -12.84
CA GLN A 10 -9.26 14.21 -12.71
C GLN A 10 -7.74 14.35 -12.86
N LEU A 11 -6.94 13.42 -12.34
CA LEU A 11 -5.49 13.39 -12.59
C LEU A 11 -5.20 13.36 -14.09
N PHE A 12 -5.87 12.50 -14.86
CA PHE A 12 -5.73 12.45 -16.31
C PHE A 12 -6.23 13.73 -17.00
N ALA A 13 -7.37 14.27 -16.57
CA ALA A 13 -7.92 15.51 -17.12
C ALA A 13 -7.00 16.71 -16.89
N ASP A 14 -6.35 16.82 -15.72
CA ASP A 14 -5.42 17.91 -15.37
C ASP A 14 -4.20 17.97 -16.32
N LYS A 15 -3.83 16.83 -16.92
CA LYS A 15 -2.78 16.72 -17.95
C LYS A 15 -3.31 16.67 -19.38
N ASN A 16 -4.59 16.98 -19.60
CA ASN A 16 -5.27 16.88 -20.90
C ASN A 16 -5.17 15.48 -21.55
N SER A 17 -5.12 14.45 -20.71
CA SER A 17 -4.78 13.06 -21.07
C SER A 17 -5.93 12.08 -20.83
N LEU A 18 -7.15 12.57 -20.58
CA LEU A 18 -8.32 11.73 -20.28
C LEU A 18 -8.62 10.69 -21.37
N HIS A 19 -8.33 11.02 -22.63
CA HIS A 19 -8.50 10.13 -23.77
C HIS A 19 -7.59 8.88 -23.71
N LEU A 20 -6.45 8.96 -23.01
CA LEU A 20 -5.55 7.82 -22.82
C LEU A 20 -6.13 6.76 -21.90
N MET A 21 -7.17 7.06 -21.10
CA MET A 21 -7.75 6.04 -20.22
C MET A 21 -8.56 4.97 -20.99
N GLN A 22 -9.13 5.33 -22.15
CA GLN A 22 -9.97 4.47 -23.01
C GLN A 22 -10.94 3.54 -22.25
N LEU A 23 -11.58 4.08 -21.20
CA LEU A 23 -12.55 3.34 -20.41
C LEU A 23 -13.83 3.13 -21.24
N ASN A 24 -14.32 1.90 -21.28
CA ASN A 24 -15.52 1.55 -22.03
C ASN A 24 -16.76 2.17 -21.37
N PRO A 25 -17.88 2.32 -22.11
CA PRO A 25 -19.18 2.59 -21.50
C PRO A 25 -19.53 1.54 -20.44
N GLY A 26 -20.34 1.91 -19.45
CA GLY A 26 -20.76 1.00 -18.40
C GLY A 26 -21.71 -0.08 -18.88
N ALA A 27 -21.65 -1.23 -18.21
CA ALA A 27 -22.53 -2.37 -18.44
C ALA A 27 -23.96 -2.12 -17.93
N SER A 28 -24.93 -2.74 -18.59
CA SER A 28 -26.32 -2.82 -18.17
C SER A 28 -26.51 -3.77 -16.97
N ASN A 29 -27.65 -3.66 -16.29
CA ASN A 29 -27.97 -4.57 -15.19
C ASN A 29 -28.11 -6.02 -15.69
N GLU A 30 -28.64 -6.20 -16.89
CA GLU A 30 -28.80 -7.51 -17.52
C GLU A 30 -27.44 -8.19 -17.80
N GLU A 31 -26.44 -7.41 -18.22
CA GLU A 31 -25.07 -7.91 -18.42
C GLU A 31 -24.40 -8.28 -17.09
N LEU A 32 -24.62 -7.48 -16.04
CA LEU A 32 -24.11 -7.77 -14.69
C LEU A 32 -24.76 -9.02 -14.08
N ASP A 33 -26.07 -9.17 -14.21
CA ASP A 33 -26.80 -10.35 -13.75
C ASP A 33 -26.32 -11.60 -14.51
N ALA A 34 -26.11 -11.48 -15.83
CA ALA A 34 -25.57 -12.56 -16.65
C ALA A 34 -24.11 -12.89 -16.29
N LEU A 35 -23.32 -11.93 -15.80
CA LEU A 35 -21.98 -12.19 -15.28
C LEU A 35 -22.04 -12.97 -13.96
N GLU A 36 -22.82 -12.51 -12.97
CA GLU A 36 -22.97 -13.23 -11.68
C GLU A 36 -23.50 -14.66 -11.88
N GLN A 37 -24.43 -14.86 -12.84
CA GLN A 37 -24.92 -16.18 -13.22
C GLN A 37 -23.82 -17.06 -13.83
N HIS A 38 -22.98 -16.51 -14.70
CA HIS A 38 -21.87 -17.23 -15.32
C HIS A 38 -20.82 -17.67 -14.28
N LEU A 39 -20.43 -16.75 -13.39
CA LEU A 39 -19.42 -17.00 -12.36
C LEU A 39 -19.94 -17.90 -11.21
N GLY A 40 -21.26 -18.06 -11.10
CA GLY A 40 -21.90 -18.80 -10.00
C GLY A 40 -21.76 -18.13 -8.62
N VAL A 41 -21.35 -16.85 -8.57
CA VAL A 41 -21.12 -16.08 -7.34
C VAL A 41 -21.62 -14.65 -7.48
N GLY A 42 -22.05 -14.07 -6.36
CA GLY A 42 -22.39 -12.65 -6.28
C GLY A 42 -21.14 -11.78 -6.20
N LEU A 43 -21.10 -10.73 -7.02
CA LEU A 43 -20.03 -9.74 -7.04
C LEU A 43 -20.24 -8.65 -5.97
N PRO A 44 -19.16 -8.14 -5.35
CA PRO A 44 -19.23 -7.02 -4.42
C PRO A 44 -19.91 -5.79 -5.03
N ALA A 45 -20.73 -5.11 -4.23
CA ALA A 45 -21.54 -3.98 -4.70
C ALA A 45 -20.71 -2.84 -5.29
N ASP A 46 -19.51 -2.60 -4.76
CA ASP A 46 -18.61 -1.56 -5.25
C ASP A 46 -17.95 -1.91 -6.58
N PHE A 47 -17.69 -3.20 -6.84
CA PHE A 47 -17.23 -3.66 -8.14
C PHE A 47 -18.35 -3.62 -9.20
N LYS A 48 -19.58 -4.02 -8.85
CA LYS A 48 -20.74 -3.84 -9.74
C LYS A 48 -21.02 -2.37 -10.06
N GLU A 49 -20.89 -1.49 -9.07
CA GLU A 49 -20.99 -0.05 -9.29
C GLU A 49 -19.91 0.42 -10.28
N TYR A 50 -18.69 -0.13 -10.24
CA TYR A 50 -17.64 0.19 -11.21
C TYR A 50 -18.01 -0.28 -12.62
N LEU A 51 -18.39 -1.55 -12.78
CA LEU A 51 -18.76 -2.12 -14.09
C LEU A 51 -19.97 -1.40 -14.71
N SER A 52 -20.93 -0.94 -13.90
CA SER A 52 -22.06 -0.13 -14.37
C SER A 52 -21.67 1.26 -14.90
N ILE A 53 -20.46 1.73 -14.59
CA ILE A 53 -19.91 3.01 -15.07
C ILE A 53 -18.94 2.76 -16.22
N HIS A 54 -18.10 1.72 -16.11
CA HIS A 54 -17.11 1.33 -17.10
C HIS A 54 -16.95 -0.18 -17.20
N ASP A 55 -17.27 -0.73 -18.37
CA ASP A 55 -17.05 -2.14 -18.69
C ASP A 55 -15.59 -2.40 -19.14
N GLY A 56 -14.65 -2.21 -18.22
CA GLY A 56 -13.22 -2.35 -18.50
C GLY A 56 -12.64 -1.21 -19.34
N GLN A 57 -11.55 -1.50 -20.05
CA GLN A 57 -10.86 -0.56 -20.93
C GLN A 57 -10.46 -1.19 -22.26
N ALA A 58 -10.44 -0.40 -23.33
CA ALA A 58 -10.03 -0.85 -24.66
C ALA A 58 -8.51 -0.77 -24.89
N ARG A 59 -7.77 -0.13 -23.97
CA ARG A 59 -6.33 0.10 -24.08
C ARG A 59 -5.53 -1.06 -23.49
N GLU A 60 -4.43 -1.41 -24.16
CA GLU A 60 -3.54 -2.53 -23.76
C GLU A 60 -2.46 -2.12 -22.75
N ASP A 61 -2.03 -0.86 -22.71
CA ASP A 61 -1.23 -0.32 -21.61
C ASP A 61 -2.15 0.35 -20.59
N GLY A 62 -2.65 -0.50 -19.70
CA GLY A 62 -3.86 -0.19 -18.97
C GLY A 62 -3.67 0.69 -17.74
N LEU A 63 -4.79 1.27 -17.29
CA LEU A 63 -4.85 2.19 -16.14
C LEU A 63 -4.20 1.68 -14.84
N ILE A 64 -4.26 0.38 -14.57
CA ILE A 64 -3.89 -0.18 -13.28
C ILE A 64 -2.47 -0.71 -13.37
N PHE A 65 -1.49 0.14 -13.05
CA PHE A 65 -0.08 -0.27 -13.08
C PHE A 65 0.31 -0.88 -14.43
N GLU A 66 -0.10 -0.22 -15.52
CA GLU A 66 0.06 -0.67 -16.92
C GLU A 66 -0.74 -1.93 -17.30
N MET A 67 -1.54 -2.49 -16.39
CA MET A 67 -2.44 -3.60 -16.68
C MET A 67 -3.82 -3.11 -17.14
N PRO A 68 -4.33 -3.65 -18.27
CA PRO A 68 -5.71 -3.47 -18.68
C PRO A 68 -6.71 -3.94 -17.63
N LEU A 69 -7.87 -3.30 -17.64
CA LEU A 69 -9.05 -3.55 -16.82
C LEU A 69 -9.97 -4.34 -17.72
N LEU A 70 -10.32 -5.53 -17.27
CA LEU A 70 -11.10 -6.47 -18.09
C LEU A 70 -12.54 -5.96 -18.24
N SER A 71 -13.05 -6.06 -19.46
CA SER A 71 -14.50 -6.03 -19.72
C SER A 71 -15.19 -7.28 -19.18
N ILE A 72 -16.50 -7.26 -19.02
CA ILE A 72 -17.32 -8.41 -18.59
C ILE A 72 -17.07 -9.63 -19.49
N ALA A 73 -16.92 -9.41 -20.80
CA ALA A 73 -16.60 -10.49 -21.73
C ALA A 73 -15.24 -11.12 -21.40
N GLU A 74 -14.20 -10.31 -21.22
CA GLU A 74 -12.87 -10.80 -20.87
C GLU A 74 -12.82 -11.41 -19.46
N ILE A 75 -13.59 -10.91 -18.50
CA ILE A 75 -13.72 -11.52 -17.17
C ILE A 75 -14.23 -12.95 -17.29
N LYS A 76 -15.25 -13.19 -18.15
CA LYS A 76 -15.78 -14.53 -18.41
C LYS A 76 -14.73 -15.43 -19.07
N ASP A 77 -14.07 -14.94 -20.12
CA ASP A 77 -13.07 -15.72 -20.84
C ASP A 77 -11.89 -16.13 -19.92
N VAL A 78 -11.40 -15.20 -19.10
CA VAL A 78 -10.34 -15.48 -18.11
C VAL A 78 -10.83 -16.47 -17.06
N TRP A 79 -12.06 -16.31 -16.57
CA TRP A 79 -12.64 -17.22 -15.58
C TRP A 79 -12.83 -18.64 -16.13
N ASP A 80 -13.32 -18.78 -17.37
CA ASP A 80 -13.49 -20.07 -18.04
C ASP A 80 -12.13 -20.80 -18.14
N GLY A 81 -11.07 -20.10 -18.56
CA GLY A 81 -9.72 -20.67 -18.63
C GLY A 81 -9.14 -21.11 -17.27
N TRP A 82 -9.43 -20.37 -16.20
CA TRP A 82 -9.02 -20.75 -14.85
C TRP A 82 -9.84 -21.92 -14.29
N CYS A 83 -11.10 -22.06 -14.68
CA CYS A 83 -11.92 -23.23 -14.35
C CYS A 83 -11.41 -24.49 -15.08
N GLU A 84 -11.11 -24.39 -16.38
CA GLU A 84 -10.46 -25.49 -17.12
C GLU A 84 -9.14 -25.90 -16.45
N THR A 85 -8.32 -24.92 -16.05
CA THR A 85 -7.07 -25.18 -15.32
C THR A 85 -7.31 -25.88 -13.97
N GLU A 86 -8.36 -25.50 -13.23
CA GLU A 86 -8.71 -26.16 -11.97
C GLU A 86 -9.08 -27.64 -12.19
N GLU A 87 -9.89 -27.92 -13.23
CA GLU A 87 -10.29 -29.30 -13.56
C GLU A 87 -9.10 -30.20 -13.92
N GLU A 88 -8.07 -29.63 -14.56
CA GLU A 88 -6.85 -30.34 -14.94
C GLU A 88 -5.83 -30.46 -13.78
N THR A 89 -5.94 -29.60 -12.76
CA THR A 89 -4.98 -29.54 -11.65
C THR A 89 -5.37 -30.49 -10.52
N SER A 90 -4.47 -31.39 -10.13
CA SER A 90 -4.71 -32.25 -8.96
C SER A 90 -4.80 -31.42 -7.67
N THR A 91 -5.50 -31.93 -6.64
CA THR A 91 -5.57 -31.23 -5.34
C THR A 91 -4.19 -30.99 -4.72
N GLU A 92 -3.26 -31.92 -4.94
CA GLU A 92 -1.88 -31.83 -4.46
C GLU A 92 -1.12 -30.73 -5.18
N ASP A 93 -1.19 -30.69 -6.51
CA ASP A 93 -0.54 -29.65 -7.32
C ASP A 93 -1.16 -28.27 -7.06
N ASN A 94 -2.47 -28.21 -6.84
CA ASN A 94 -3.16 -26.96 -6.54
C ASN A 94 -2.69 -26.34 -5.22
N THR A 95 -2.09 -27.09 -4.30
CA THR A 95 -1.61 -26.54 -3.01
C THR A 95 -0.09 -26.48 -2.89
N PHE A 96 0.63 -27.14 -3.80
CA PHE A 96 2.08 -27.29 -3.72
C PHE A 96 2.80 -25.96 -3.87
N GLY A 97 3.57 -25.57 -2.85
CA GLY A 97 4.38 -24.35 -2.85
C GLY A 97 3.58 -23.04 -2.77
N MET A 98 2.26 -23.12 -2.57
CA MET A 98 1.40 -21.94 -2.47
C MET A 98 1.40 -21.37 -1.06
N CYS A 99 1.37 -20.05 -0.94
CA CYS A 99 1.22 -19.38 0.35
C CYS A 99 0.42 -18.07 0.21
N SER A 100 0.06 -17.48 1.35
CA SER A 100 -0.67 -16.22 1.41
C SER A 100 0.09 -15.18 2.22
N ILE A 101 0.05 -13.94 1.76
CA ILE A 101 0.61 -12.78 2.42
C ILE A 101 -0.48 -11.71 2.56
N PRO A 102 -0.92 -11.40 3.79
CA PRO A 102 -0.54 -12.03 5.05
C PRO A 102 -1.07 -13.47 5.20
N GLU A 103 -0.43 -14.27 6.06
CA GLU A 103 -0.83 -15.67 6.28
C GLU A 103 -2.29 -15.78 6.78
N GLY A 104 -3.05 -16.66 6.13
CA GLY A 104 -4.43 -16.98 6.48
C GLY A 104 -5.46 -16.02 5.89
N TYR A 105 -5.07 -15.13 4.96
CA TYR A 105 -6.01 -14.22 4.29
C TYR A 105 -6.52 -14.76 2.98
N VAL A 106 -5.65 -15.38 2.18
CA VAL A 106 -5.99 -16.03 0.90
C VAL A 106 -5.73 -17.52 1.07
N LYS A 107 -6.57 -18.36 0.49
CA LYS A 107 -6.32 -19.81 0.51
C LYS A 107 -5.02 -20.11 -0.26
N PRO A 108 -4.10 -20.93 0.27
CA PRO A 108 -2.85 -21.28 -0.39
C PRO A 108 -3.13 -22.28 -1.52
N MET A 109 -3.73 -21.81 -2.60
CA MET A 109 -4.12 -22.58 -3.77
C MET A 109 -3.50 -21.96 -5.03
N TYR A 110 -3.29 -22.74 -6.09
CA TYR A 110 -2.80 -22.27 -7.39
C TYR A 110 -3.91 -21.52 -8.12
N THR A 111 -5.09 -22.13 -8.20
CA THR A 111 -6.33 -21.56 -8.77
C THR A 111 -7.53 -21.79 -7.84
N ASN A 112 -8.52 -20.91 -7.94
CA ASN A 112 -9.82 -21.01 -7.29
C ASN A 112 -10.87 -20.30 -8.17
N PRO A 113 -11.96 -20.95 -8.61
CA PRO A 113 -13.01 -20.33 -9.43
C PRO A 113 -13.69 -19.11 -8.79
N LYS A 114 -13.52 -18.90 -7.48
CA LYS A 114 -14.05 -17.72 -6.77
C LYS A 114 -13.05 -16.56 -6.72
N TRP A 115 -11.92 -16.67 -7.43
CA TRP A 115 -11.01 -15.55 -7.68
C TRP A 115 -11.34 -14.93 -9.03
N ILE A 116 -11.93 -13.73 -8.99
CA ILE A 116 -12.46 -13.07 -10.19
C ILE A 116 -11.48 -12.00 -10.64
N ALA A 117 -10.74 -12.26 -11.72
CA ALA A 117 -9.83 -11.30 -12.31
C ALA A 117 -10.57 -10.04 -12.76
N PHE A 118 -9.97 -8.87 -12.55
CA PHE A 118 -10.39 -7.63 -13.20
C PHE A 118 -9.24 -6.92 -13.91
N THR A 119 -8.02 -7.46 -13.89
CA THR A 119 -6.92 -7.05 -14.76
C THR A 119 -6.26 -8.23 -15.48
N LYS A 120 -5.45 -7.93 -16.50
CA LYS A 120 -4.53 -8.88 -17.16
C LYS A 120 -3.15 -8.25 -17.34
N ASP A 121 -2.10 -9.06 -17.31
CA ASP A 121 -0.73 -8.66 -17.67
C ASP A 121 -0.24 -9.29 -18.98
N HIS A 122 -1.11 -10.03 -19.68
CA HIS A 122 -0.81 -10.86 -20.86
C HIS A 122 0.15 -12.05 -20.64
N GLY A 123 0.68 -12.21 -19.42
CA GLY A 123 1.49 -13.34 -18.98
C GLY A 123 0.69 -14.43 -18.29
N GLY A 124 -0.56 -14.14 -17.89
CA GLY A 124 -1.42 -15.06 -17.13
C GLY A 124 -1.50 -14.71 -15.64
N ASN A 125 -1.14 -13.49 -15.27
CA ASN A 125 -1.30 -12.97 -13.92
C ASN A 125 -2.33 -11.84 -13.87
N HIS A 126 -2.95 -11.72 -12.71
CA HIS A 126 -4.16 -10.94 -12.51
C HIS A 126 -4.15 -10.28 -11.13
N ILE A 127 -4.72 -9.07 -11.10
CA ILE A 127 -5.36 -8.54 -9.90
C ILE A 127 -6.84 -8.88 -10.00
N GLY A 128 -7.41 -9.39 -8.91
CA GLY A 128 -8.83 -9.74 -8.86
C GLY A 128 -9.43 -9.74 -7.47
N LEU A 129 -10.71 -10.08 -7.42
CA LEU A 129 -11.50 -10.21 -6.20
C LEU A 129 -11.44 -11.63 -5.66
N ASP A 130 -11.18 -11.77 -4.37
CA ASP A 130 -11.24 -13.04 -3.66
C ASP A 130 -12.63 -13.21 -3.00
N LEU A 131 -13.46 -14.06 -3.60
CA LEU A 131 -14.80 -14.41 -3.14
C LEU A 131 -14.81 -15.75 -2.37
N ASP A 132 -13.64 -16.22 -1.95
CA ASP A 132 -13.49 -17.40 -1.11
C ASP A 132 -12.25 -17.29 -0.22
N PRO A 133 -12.17 -16.23 0.60
CA PRO A 133 -11.00 -15.95 1.41
C PRO A 133 -10.75 -17.06 2.45
N ASP A 134 -9.54 -17.08 2.99
CA ASP A 134 -9.21 -17.94 4.13
C ASP A 134 -9.65 -17.30 5.46
N ILE A 135 -9.40 -17.96 6.59
CA ILE A 135 -9.99 -17.70 7.91
C ILE A 135 -9.82 -16.27 8.44
N LYS A 136 -8.79 -15.53 8.02
CA LYS A 136 -8.53 -14.12 8.39
C LYS A 136 -8.87 -13.14 7.27
N GLY A 137 -9.18 -13.63 6.08
CA GLY A 137 -9.47 -12.80 4.92
C GLY A 137 -10.86 -12.19 4.97
N THR A 138 -11.13 -11.28 4.04
CA THR A 138 -12.42 -10.60 3.90
C THR A 138 -13.00 -10.91 2.53
N MET A 139 -14.28 -11.28 2.49
CA MET A 139 -15.00 -11.54 1.24
C MET A 139 -14.94 -10.30 0.34
N GLY A 140 -14.45 -10.44 -0.89
CA GLY A 140 -14.27 -9.33 -1.83
C GLY A 140 -12.98 -8.53 -1.61
N GLN A 141 -12.03 -9.03 -0.83
CA GLN A 141 -10.67 -8.48 -0.79
C GLN A 141 -10.02 -8.57 -2.18
N VAL A 142 -9.13 -7.64 -2.50
CA VAL A 142 -8.41 -7.59 -3.77
C VAL A 142 -7.08 -8.29 -3.60
N ILE A 143 -6.78 -9.25 -4.48
CA ILE A 143 -5.59 -10.09 -4.43
C ILE A 143 -4.82 -10.09 -5.75
N ILE A 144 -3.54 -10.49 -5.68
CA ILE A 144 -2.75 -10.93 -6.83
C ILE A 144 -2.81 -12.45 -6.92
N PHE A 145 -3.08 -12.98 -8.11
CA PHE A 145 -3.03 -14.41 -8.44
C PHE A 145 -2.69 -14.61 -9.92
N GLY A 146 -2.30 -15.81 -10.33
CA GLY A 146 -1.82 -16.05 -11.68
C GLY A 146 -0.91 -17.26 -11.80
N CYS A 147 -0.44 -17.51 -13.03
CA CYS A 147 0.46 -18.62 -13.34
C CYS A 147 1.79 -18.53 -12.57
N ASP A 148 2.29 -17.32 -12.32
CA ASP A 148 3.57 -17.07 -11.66
C ASP A 148 3.44 -16.72 -10.17
N GLU A 149 2.21 -16.63 -9.66
CA GLU A 149 1.91 -16.06 -8.35
C GLU A 149 1.74 -17.14 -7.28
N HIS A 150 2.84 -17.79 -6.89
CA HIS A 150 2.84 -18.76 -5.79
C HIS A 150 2.54 -18.12 -4.43
N GLU A 151 2.95 -16.86 -4.23
CA GLU A 151 2.66 -16.06 -3.04
C GLU A 151 1.43 -15.17 -3.28
N LYS A 152 0.25 -15.61 -2.85
CA LYS A 152 -0.99 -14.83 -3.01
C LYS A 152 -0.96 -13.63 -2.09
N ARG A 153 -1.13 -12.41 -2.63
CA ARG A 153 -1.02 -11.17 -1.86
C ARG A 153 -2.33 -10.42 -1.81
N VAL A 154 -2.72 -9.98 -0.61
CA VAL A 154 -3.86 -9.06 -0.43
C VAL A 154 -3.39 -7.62 -0.65
N LEU A 155 -4.00 -6.93 -1.59
CA LEU A 155 -3.71 -5.52 -1.90
C LEU A 155 -4.65 -4.56 -1.17
N ALA A 156 -5.91 -4.94 -1.02
CA ALA A 156 -6.92 -4.13 -0.33
C ALA A 156 -8.06 -5.01 0.19
N SER A 157 -8.82 -4.52 1.15
CA SER A 157 -9.98 -5.24 1.70
C SER A 157 -11.26 -5.11 0.85
N SER A 158 -11.24 -4.32 -0.22
CA SER A 158 -12.37 -4.08 -1.14
C SER A 158 -11.88 -3.43 -2.43
N PHE A 159 -12.70 -3.46 -3.49
CA PHE A 159 -12.41 -2.77 -4.74
C PHE A 159 -12.30 -1.24 -4.55
N THR A 160 -13.15 -0.66 -3.70
CA THR A 160 -13.04 0.75 -3.32
C THR A 160 -11.70 1.05 -2.65
N GLY A 161 -11.26 0.21 -1.72
CA GLY A 161 -9.96 0.34 -1.06
C GLY A 161 -8.79 0.23 -2.03
N PHE A 162 -8.92 -0.63 -3.02
CA PHE A 162 -7.94 -0.77 -4.09
C PHE A 162 -7.83 0.47 -4.96
N LEU A 163 -8.94 1.05 -5.42
CA LEU A 163 -8.90 2.32 -6.17
C LEU A 163 -8.32 3.47 -5.35
N ALA A 164 -8.60 3.52 -4.04
CA ALA A 164 -8.01 4.50 -3.14
C ALA A 164 -6.49 4.36 -3.05
N MET A 165 -5.99 3.12 -3.05
CA MET A 165 -4.56 2.82 -3.10
C MET A 165 -3.96 3.29 -4.43
N VAL A 166 -4.56 2.94 -5.57
CA VAL A 166 -4.07 3.36 -6.90
C VAL A 166 -4.01 4.88 -7.01
N GLU A 167 -5.08 5.58 -6.63
CA GLU A 167 -5.11 7.05 -6.62
C GLU A 167 -3.95 7.63 -5.79
N ARG A 168 -3.73 7.07 -4.59
CA ARG A 168 -2.64 7.49 -3.71
C ARG A 168 -1.27 7.28 -4.36
N GLN A 169 -1.04 6.14 -5.01
CA GLN A 169 0.25 5.85 -5.62
C GLN A 169 0.55 6.77 -6.80
N MET A 170 -0.43 7.04 -7.67
CA MET A 170 -0.29 8.02 -8.74
C MET A 170 0.12 9.41 -8.22
N ARG A 171 -0.44 9.84 -7.08
CA ARG A 171 -0.06 11.12 -6.46
C ARG A 171 1.33 11.11 -5.85
N LEU A 172 1.77 9.99 -5.30
CA LEU A 172 3.04 9.89 -4.57
C LEU A 172 4.26 9.73 -5.47
N LEU A 173 4.14 8.89 -6.49
CA LEU A 173 5.27 8.51 -7.34
C LEU A 173 5.58 9.55 -8.42
N GLY A 174 4.63 10.43 -8.71
CA GLY A 174 4.67 11.18 -9.96
C GLY A 174 4.38 10.26 -11.15
N TRP A 175 3.86 10.87 -12.20
CA TRP A 175 3.58 10.18 -13.45
C TRP A 175 3.57 11.21 -14.57
N SER A 176 3.97 10.77 -15.74
CA SER A 176 4.11 11.57 -16.95
C SER A 176 3.25 11.04 -18.08
N VAL A 177 3.03 11.91 -19.05
CA VAL A 177 2.24 11.66 -20.25
C VAL A 177 3.10 12.06 -21.45
N ASP A 178 3.17 11.20 -22.45
CA ASP A 178 3.69 11.52 -23.78
C ASP A 178 2.54 11.61 -24.80
N GLU A 179 2.84 11.66 -26.10
CA GLU A 179 1.80 11.87 -27.14
C GLU A 179 0.72 10.79 -27.13
N ASP A 180 1.09 9.53 -26.85
CA ASP A 180 0.20 8.38 -27.00
C ASP A 180 0.19 7.46 -25.78
N SER A 181 0.89 7.79 -24.70
CA SER A 181 1.13 6.96 -23.52
C SER A 181 1.29 7.73 -22.21
N TRP A 182 1.24 6.99 -21.10
CA TRP A 182 1.51 7.48 -19.76
C TRP A 182 2.31 6.44 -18.96
N TYR A 183 3.14 6.91 -18.03
CA TYR A 183 3.99 6.05 -17.21
C TYR A 183 4.28 6.72 -15.86
N TYR A 184 4.66 5.91 -14.86
CA TYR A 184 5.13 6.44 -13.58
C TYR A 184 6.55 7.02 -13.73
N ASP A 185 6.86 8.12 -13.04
CA ASP A 185 8.14 8.86 -13.19
C ASP A 185 9.36 8.14 -12.56
N ASP A 186 9.26 6.84 -12.31
CA ASP A 186 10.28 6.05 -11.63
C ASP A 186 11.14 5.25 -12.63
N GLU A 187 12.33 5.76 -12.93
CA GLU A 187 13.24 5.26 -13.96
C GLU A 187 13.78 3.84 -13.71
N GLU A 188 13.61 3.25 -12.51
CA GLU A 188 14.04 1.88 -12.22
C GLU A 188 12.97 0.81 -12.56
N LYS A 189 11.79 1.19 -13.09
CA LYS A 189 10.63 0.30 -13.20
C LYS A 189 10.19 0.09 -14.64
N THR A 190 10.41 -1.13 -15.14
CA THR A 190 9.97 -1.57 -16.46
C THR A 190 8.74 -2.49 -16.37
N TYR A 191 7.98 -2.57 -17.48
CA TYR A 191 6.78 -3.39 -17.74
C TYR A 191 6.77 -4.79 -17.08
N SER A 192 7.93 -5.43 -16.95
CA SER A 192 8.11 -6.81 -16.48
C SER A 192 8.00 -7.04 -14.97
N HIS A 193 7.79 -6.00 -14.13
CA HIS A 193 7.91 -6.13 -12.67
C HIS A 193 6.80 -5.47 -11.86
N TYR A 194 5.65 -5.14 -12.46
CA TYR A 194 4.60 -4.43 -11.72
C TYR A 194 4.00 -5.24 -10.56
N HIS A 195 3.84 -6.56 -10.70
CA HIS A 195 3.46 -7.41 -9.56
C HIS A 195 4.49 -7.31 -8.44
N GLU A 196 5.79 -7.52 -8.72
CA GLU A 196 6.90 -7.36 -7.78
C GLU A 196 6.93 -5.97 -7.12
N TRP A 197 6.70 -4.92 -7.91
CA TRP A 197 6.63 -3.57 -7.40
C TRP A 197 5.42 -3.34 -6.49
N ILE A 198 4.25 -3.91 -6.80
CA ILE A 198 3.10 -3.87 -5.90
C ILE A 198 3.44 -4.61 -4.59
N LYS A 199 4.25 -5.68 -4.64
CA LYS A 199 4.78 -6.35 -3.43
C LYS A 199 5.64 -5.39 -2.59
N GLU A 200 6.40 -4.50 -3.22
CA GLU A 200 7.26 -3.49 -2.58
C GLU A 200 6.52 -2.21 -2.15
N LEU A 201 5.44 -1.85 -2.85
CA LEU A 201 4.59 -0.69 -2.58
C LEU A 201 3.69 -0.86 -1.37
N GLN A 202 3.51 -2.10 -0.91
CA GLN A 202 2.98 -2.31 0.42
C GLN A 202 3.92 -1.58 1.37
N PRO A 203 3.43 -0.59 2.14
CA PRO A 203 4.16 -0.20 3.33
C PRO A 203 4.44 -1.49 4.08
N GLN A 204 5.46 -1.45 4.92
CA GLN A 204 5.46 -2.23 6.14
C GLN A 204 4.19 -1.88 6.94
N ILE A 205 3.00 -2.30 6.47
CA ILE A 205 1.85 -2.51 7.30
C ILE A 205 2.41 -3.51 8.30
N ASN A 206 2.41 -3.08 9.56
CA ASN A 206 3.15 -3.69 10.66
C ASN A 206 2.56 -5.08 10.97
N TRP A 207 2.76 -6.03 10.05
CA TRP A 207 2.49 -7.42 10.27
C TRP A 207 3.71 -7.94 10.99
N ARG A 208 3.55 -8.20 12.29
CA ARG A 208 4.53 -8.98 13.05
C ARG A 208 4.85 -10.23 12.23
N ILE A 209 6.04 -10.29 11.65
CA ILE A 209 6.62 -11.53 11.13
C ILE A 209 6.86 -12.42 12.34
N SER A 210 5.86 -13.19 12.72
CA SER A 210 6.08 -14.42 13.47
C SER A 210 6.17 -15.53 12.43
N HIS A 211 7.41 -15.97 12.20
CA HIS A 211 7.83 -17.14 11.41
C HIS A 211 8.17 -16.87 9.94
N LEU A 212 9.46 -16.55 9.73
CA LEU A 212 10.16 -16.61 8.47
C LEU A 212 10.36 -18.10 8.08
N CYS A 213 9.63 -18.61 7.09
CA CYS A 213 10.02 -19.84 6.40
C CYS A 213 11.15 -19.49 5.42
N ILE A 214 12.39 -19.88 5.74
CA ILE A 214 13.54 -19.74 4.84
C ILE A 214 13.73 -21.08 4.10
N PRO A 215 13.57 -21.16 2.77
CA PRO A 215 14.25 -22.17 1.99
C PRO A 215 15.74 -21.79 1.90
N LYS A 216 16.63 -22.67 2.35
CA LYS A 216 18.09 -22.49 2.25
C LYS A 216 18.51 -22.27 0.79
N MET A 217 19.02 -21.09 0.46
CA MET A 217 19.97 -20.91 -0.64
C MET A 217 21.10 -19.94 -0.27
N MET A 218 22.32 -20.31 -0.65
CA MET A 218 23.58 -19.57 -0.44
C MET A 218 23.65 -18.29 -1.30
N PRO A 219 24.46 -17.29 -0.92
CA PRO A 219 24.43 -15.97 -1.55
C PRO A 219 25.36 -15.86 -2.77
N PRO A 220 25.01 -15.03 -3.77
CA PRO A 220 25.99 -14.35 -4.60
C PRO A 220 26.17 -12.87 -4.18
N SER A 221 27.36 -12.36 -4.45
CA SER A 221 27.94 -11.07 -4.08
C SER A 221 27.28 -9.83 -4.72
N LEU A 222 27.07 -8.77 -3.93
CA LEU A 222 26.74 -7.41 -4.41
C LEU A 222 27.99 -6.64 -4.89
N PRO A 223 27.92 -5.86 -5.98
CA PRO A 223 28.82 -4.75 -6.23
C PRO A 223 28.32 -3.45 -5.59
N SER A 224 29.32 -2.61 -5.32
CA SER A 224 29.26 -1.32 -4.64
C SER A 224 29.05 -0.16 -5.62
N SER A 225 28.12 0.75 -5.32
CA SER A 225 28.36 2.20 -5.48
C SER A 225 27.25 3.00 -4.80
N LYS A 226 27.66 3.75 -3.78
CA LYS A 226 26.94 4.88 -3.20
C LYS A 226 27.28 6.12 -4.02
N GLU A 227 26.27 6.95 -4.31
CA GLU A 227 26.26 8.41 -4.12
C GLU A 227 25.27 9.09 -5.08
N ALA A 228 24.21 9.67 -4.53
CA ALA A 228 23.80 11.07 -4.72
C ALA A 228 22.35 11.27 -4.27
N LEU A 229 22.13 12.03 -3.18
CA LEU A 229 21.15 13.11 -3.11
C LEU A 229 21.29 13.85 -1.77
N LEU A 230 21.37 15.17 -1.90
CA LEU A 230 21.92 16.14 -0.96
C LEU A 230 20.83 16.88 -0.18
N LYS A 231 21.21 17.31 1.04
CA LYS A 231 20.93 18.63 1.64
C LYS A 231 19.47 19.11 1.70
N THR A 232 18.75 18.68 2.74
CA THR A 232 18.02 19.48 3.76
C THR A 232 17.39 18.49 4.75
N ASN A 233 17.47 18.73 6.07
CA ASN A 233 16.94 17.81 7.10
C ASN A 233 15.42 17.95 7.29
N LEU A 234 14.66 18.11 6.21
CA LEU A 234 13.19 18.06 6.27
C LEU A 234 12.77 16.63 5.90
N ILE A 235 12.21 15.89 6.86
CA ILE A 235 11.58 14.60 6.58
C ILE A 235 10.10 14.77 6.90
N SER A 236 9.28 14.77 5.84
CA SER A 236 7.83 14.66 5.96
C SER A 236 7.49 13.19 6.16
N LEU A 237 6.80 12.84 7.26
CA LEU A 237 6.48 11.47 7.62
C LEU A 237 4.96 11.28 7.76
N THR A 238 4.34 10.65 6.77
CA THR A 238 2.90 10.39 6.81
C THR A 238 2.62 9.10 7.60
N ILE A 239 2.15 9.23 8.84
CA ILE A 239 1.78 8.08 9.68
C ILE A 239 0.31 7.74 9.46
N VAL A 240 0.04 6.77 8.59
CA VAL A 240 -1.33 6.27 8.42
C VAL A 240 -1.59 5.23 9.51
N SER A 241 -2.37 5.58 10.53
CA SER A 241 -3.00 4.57 11.39
C SER A 241 -4.19 4.02 10.62
N SER A 242 -4.08 2.77 10.17
CA SER A 242 -5.19 2.00 9.61
C SER A 242 -5.42 0.82 10.53
N PHE A 243 -6.47 0.87 11.36
CA PHE A 243 -6.96 -0.32 12.05
C PHE A 243 -8.20 -0.87 11.35
N ILE A 244 -8.10 -2.16 11.07
CA ILE A 244 -9.23 -3.08 10.97
C ILE A 244 -9.72 -3.28 12.40
N THR A 245 -10.96 -2.90 12.69
CA THR A 245 -11.67 -3.38 13.88
C THR A 245 -12.65 -4.44 13.39
N PRO A 246 -12.55 -5.72 13.80
CA PRO A 246 -13.69 -6.60 13.75
C PRO A 246 -14.52 -6.31 15.01
N LEU A 247 -15.75 -5.83 14.84
CA LEU A 247 -16.96 -6.31 15.51
C LEU A 247 -18.05 -5.22 15.54
N LEU A 248 -19.25 -5.69 15.16
CA LEU A 248 -20.56 -5.38 15.74
C LEU A 248 -20.73 -4.04 16.45
N PHE A 249 -21.62 -3.21 15.88
CA PHE A 249 -22.40 -2.17 16.54
C PHE A 249 -21.62 -1.23 17.48
N ALA A 250 -21.02 -0.18 16.93
CA ALA A 250 -20.79 1.06 17.66
C ALA A 250 -20.79 2.24 16.69
N GLU A 251 -21.46 3.32 17.09
CA GLU A 251 -21.54 4.60 16.39
C GLU A 251 -20.16 5.14 15.99
N GLU A 252 -20.15 5.88 14.88
CA GLU A 252 -19.00 6.39 14.12
C GLU A 252 -17.89 7.02 14.99
N ALA A 253 -16.85 6.25 15.33
CA ALA A 253 -15.55 6.81 15.66
C ALA A 253 -14.77 7.03 14.36
N VAL A 254 -14.70 8.29 13.90
CA VAL A 254 -13.86 8.67 12.75
C VAL A 254 -12.41 8.27 13.05
N PRO A 255 -11.79 7.36 12.30
CA PRO A 255 -10.40 6.99 12.54
C PRO A 255 -9.52 8.21 12.31
N ALA A 256 -8.85 8.69 13.36
CA ALA A 256 -7.91 9.80 13.25
C ALA A 256 -6.78 9.42 12.26
N ARG A 257 -6.67 10.17 11.16
CA ARG A 257 -5.59 10.03 10.18
C ARG A 257 -4.64 11.21 10.38
N LEU A 258 -3.45 10.96 10.91
CA LEU A 258 -2.54 12.01 11.36
C LEU A 258 -1.24 12.04 10.54
N GLY A 259 -0.89 13.20 10.00
CA GLY A 259 0.38 13.45 9.32
C GLY A 259 1.35 14.07 10.30
N MET A 260 2.62 13.68 10.25
CA MET A 260 3.61 14.29 11.11
C MET A 260 4.90 14.65 10.37
N GLN A 261 5.30 15.91 10.48
CA GLN A 261 6.63 16.33 10.05
C GLN A 261 7.56 16.36 11.26
N LEU A 262 8.75 15.77 11.15
CA LEU A 262 9.77 15.80 12.20
C LEU A 262 10.97 16.60 11.72
N ASP A 263 11.39 17.53 12.56
CA ASP A 263 12.60 18.33 12.35
C ASP A 263 13.54 18.13 13.53
N LEU A 264 14.74 17.64 13.23
CA LEU A 264 15.77 17.37 14.22
C LEU A 264 17.02 18.19 13.92
N GLN A 265 17.30 19.16 14.79
CA GLN A 265 18.37 20.13 14.60
C GLN A 265 19.23 20.30 15.85
N PRO A 266 20.52 20.64 15.72
CA PRO A 266 21.32 21.04 16.86
C PRO A 266 20.71 22.28 17.56
N SER A 267 20.71 22.30 18.88
CA SER A 267 20.29 23.46 19.67
C SER A 267 21.34 24.57 19.55
N ALA A 268 20.88 25.79 19.31
CA ALA A 268 21.73 26.99 19.31
C ALA A 268 22.19 27.38 20.73
N ASP A 269 21.44 26.97 21.75
CA ASP A 269 21.59 27.46 23.12
C ASP A 269 22.57 26.62 23.96
N ALA A 270 22.89 25.40 23.52
CA ALA A 270 23.78 24.50 24.24
C ALA A 270 24.44 23.45 23.33
N ALA A 271 25.77 23.38 23.36
CA ALA A 271 26.55 22.39 22.62
C ALA A 271 26.20 20.96 23.07
N GLY A 272 25.92 20.08 22.11
CA GLY A 272 25.50 18.69 22.40
C GLY A 272 24.01 18.51 22.69
N ASN A 273 23.22 19.58 22.72
CA ASN A 273 21.76 19.50 22.77
C ASN A 273 21.17 19.55 21.36
N TYR A 274 20.02 18.91 21.19
CA TYR A 274 19.25 18.87 19.96
C TYR A 274 17.81 19.32 20.22
N VAL A 275 17.20 19.93 19.23
CA VAL A 275 15.80 20.32 19.21
C VAL A 275 15.07 19.32 18.32
N LEU A 276 14.09 18.64 18.89
CA LEU A 276 13.09 17.89 18.13
C LEU A 276 11.84 18.76 18.05
N ALA A 277 11.50 19.21 16.85
CA ALA A 277 10.26 19.89 16.54
C ALA A 277 9.38 18.99 15.69
N SER A 278 8.07 19.14 15.84
CA SER A 278 7.10 18.39 15.05
C SER A 278 5.91 19.24 14.66
N GLU A 279 5.28 18.92 13.54
CA GLU A 279 3.96 19.42 13.16
C GLU A 279 3.02 18.24 12.98
N ILE A 280 1.86 18.27 13.63
CA ILE A 280 0.81 17.26 13.48
C ILE A 280 -0.33 17.87 12.70
N ARG A 281 -0.78 17.16 11.67
CA ARG A 281 -1.89 17.58 10.83
C ARG A 281 -2.95 16.48 10.72
N ASP A 282 -4.19 16.87 10.59
CA ASP A 282 -5.24 15.97 10.12
C ASP A 282 -5.01 15.71 8.62
N LEU A 283 -4.89 14.46 8.21
CA LEU A 283 -4.56 14.10 6.82
C LEU A 283 -5.74 14.24 5.85
N VAL A 284 -6.97 14.34 6.37
CA VAL A 284 -8.18 14.45 5.54
C VAL A 284 -8.46 15.91 5.21
N SER A 285 -8.34 16.79 6.20
CA SER A 285 -8.61 18.23 6.11
C SER A 285 -7.35 19.09 5.95
N ASN A 286 -6.15 18.51 6.14
CA ASN A 286 -4.86 19.19 6.22
C ASN A 286 -4.74 20.22 7.36
N GLN A 287 -5.66 20.19 8.33
CA GLN A 287 -5.67 21.11 9.47
C GLN A 287 -4.48 20.83 10.40
N LEU A 288 -3.75 21.88 10.84
CA LEU A 288 -2.73 21.76 11.88
C LEU A 288 -3.39 21.48 13.24
N LEU A 289 -3.03 20.36 13.85
CA LEU A 289 -3.55 19.90 15.14
C LEU A 289 -2.58 20.18 16.30
N GLY A 290 -1.28 20.30 16.03
CA GLY A 290 -0.30 20.67 17.05
C GLY A 290 1.11 20.87 16.51
N SER A 291 1.95 21.57 17.28
CA SER A 291 3.38 21.79 16.94
C SER A 291 4.32 21.60 18.14
N PRO A 292 4.44 20.37 18.67
CA PRO A 292 5.30 20.10 19.83
C PRO A 292 6.77 20.35 19.52
N LYS A 293 7.48 20.85 20.52
CA LYS A 293 8.91 21.13 20.45
C LYS A 293 9.57 20.80 21.79
N GLN A 294 10.62 19.99 21.77
CA GLN A 294 11.41 19.67 22.97
C GLN A 294 12.90 19.71 22.67
N VAL A 295 13.66 20.23 23.63
CA VAL A 295 15.12 20.19 23.62
C VAL A 295 15.57 18.97 24.42
N PHE A 296 16.49 18.19 23.86
CA PHE A 296 17.07 17.03 24.54
C PHE A 296 18.59 17.02 24.42
N SER A 297 19.25 16.43 25.41
CA SER A 297 20.71 16.31 25.43
C SER A 297 21.17 15.04 24.73
N ASN A 298 22.37 15.04 24.15
CA ASN A 298 22.94 13.85 23.54
C ASN A 298 23.40 12.75 24.51
N GLN A 299 23.28 13.00 25.82
CA GLN A 299 23.71 12.09 26.87
C GLN A 299 22.56 11.30 27.51
N ALA A 300 21.32 11.61 27.16
CA ALA A 300 20.15 10.95 27.75
C ALA A 300 19.05 10.76 26.69
N PRO A 301 18.36 9.61 26.72
CA PRO A 301 17.16 9.44 25.91
C PRO A 301 16.09 10.44 26.33
N ALA A 302 15.32 10.92 25.36
CA ALA A 302 14.21 11.83 25.62
C ALA A 302 12.95 11.29 24.98
N SER A 303 11.82 11.53 25.64
CA SER A 303 10.51 11.27 25.05
C SER A 303 9.63 12.51 25.05
N ILE A 304 9.02 12.80 23.91
CA ILE A 304 7.94 13.76 23.79
C ILE A 304 6.64 12.98 23.72
N GLU A 305 5.75 13.25 24.67
CA GLU A 305 4.37 12.81 24.58
C GLU A 305 3.58 13.90 23.88
N ILE A 306 2.95 13.50 22.79
CA ILE A 306 2.20 14.39 21.93
C ILE A 306 0.76 13.87 21.95
N GLY A 307 -0.01 14.35 22.91
CA GLY A 307 -1.40 13.92 23.07
C GLY A 307 -2.26 14.30 21.87
N VAL A 308 -3.20 13.42 21.48
CA VAL A 308 -4.26 13.77 20.54
C VAL A 308 -5.57 13.09 20.97
N THR A 309 -6.47 13.87 21.55
CA THR A 309 -7.78 13.50 22.16
C THR A 309 -7.71 12.58 23.39
N ALA A 310 -8.84 12.39 24.08
CA ALA A 310 -8.91 11.72 25.39
C ALA A 310 -8.46 10.25 25.37
N ASP A 311 -8.52 9.61 24.20
CA ASP A 311 -8.34 8.16 24.07
C ASP A 311 -7.06 7.78 23.29
N TYR A 312 -6.31 8.74 22.74
CA TYR A 312 -5.12 8.44 21.92
C TYR A 312 -3.87 9.21 22.34
N THR A 313 -2.74 8.53 22.26
CA THR A 313 -1.43 9.05 22.68
C THR A 313 -0.37 8.72 21.65
N LEU A 314 0.32 9.74 21.14
CA LEU A 314 1.53 9.56 20.35
C LEU A 314 2.74 9.84 21.23
N LYS A 315 3.65 8.87 21.33
CA LYS A 315 4.92 9.02 22.04
C LYS A 315 6.08 8.92 21.06
N ILE A 316 6.98 9.88 21.12
CA ILE A 316 8.23 9.87 20.37
C ILE A 316 9.36 9.67 21.37
N SER A 317 10.18 8.64 21.20
CA SER A 317 11.37 8.40 22.02
C SER A 317 12.61 8.48 21.15
N VAL A 318 13.63 9.23 21.57
CA VAL A 318 14.88 9.42 20.84
C VAL A 318 16.04 8.85 21.64
N ASP A 319 16.77 7.91 21.04
CA ASP A 319 17.99 7.29 21.56
C ASP A 319 19.18 7.65 20.67
N ILE A 320 20.24 8.21 21.24
CA ILE A 320 21.48 8.43 20.48
C ILE A 320 22.39 7.22 20.64
N THR A 321 22.82 6.67 19.52
CA THR A 321 23.79 5.59 19.45
C THR A 321 25.05 6.08 18.75
N GLN A 322 26.23 5.86 19.36
CA GLN A 322 27.50 6.02 18.68
C GLN A 322 27.78 4.76 17.85
N LYS A 323 28.10 4.93 16.57
CA LYS A 323 28.70 3.86 15.75
C LYS A 323 30.15 4.20 15.43
N ASP A 324 30.92 3.14 15.17
CA ASP A 324 32.33 3.15 14.78
C ASP A 324 32.70 4.33 13.87
N GLN A 325 33.85 4.93 14.14
CA GLN A 325 34.40 6.12 13.46
C GLN A 325 33.74 7.47 13.80
N GLY A 326 33.21 7.65 15.02
CA GLY A 326 32.88 8.98 15.57
C GLY A 326 31.64 9.66 14.97
N LYS A 327 30.83 8.94 14.18
CA LYS A 327 29.56 9.43 13.63
C LYS A 327 28.41 9.09 14.58
N GLN A 328 27.74 10.11 15.10
CA GLN A 328 26.56 9.92 15.95
C GLN A 328 25.31 9.63 15.11
N LYS A 329 24.47 8.71 15.58
CA LYS A 329 23.15 8.44 14.98
C LYS A 329 22.07 8.56 16.04
N ALA A 330 20.94 9.16 15.71
CA ALA A 330 19.75 9.12 16.54
C ALA A 330 18.81 8.03 16.01
N ARG A 331 18.28 7.20 16.90
CA ARG A 331 17.15 6.31 16.65
C ARG A 331 15.94 6.97 17.26
N CYS A 332 14.90 7.18 16.47
CA CYS A 332 13.62 7.66 16.94
C CYS A 332 12.62 6.51 16.90
N GLN A 333 11.90 6.30 17.98
CA GLN A 333 10.80 5.35 18.07
C GLN A 333 9.51 6.11 18.28
N LEU A 334 8.57 5.90 17.36
CA LEU A 334 7.25 6.48 17.39
C LEU A 334 6.30 5.39 17.84
N SER A 335 5.50 5.65 18.87
CA SER A 335 4.50 4.72 19.39
C SER A 335 3.16 5.41 19.45
N TYR A 336 2.18 4.89 18.72
CA TYR A 336 0.80 5.33 18.75
C TYR A 336 0.01 4.35 19.62
N SER A 337 -0.66 4.89 20.63
CA SER A 337 -1.41 4.11 21.61
C SER A 337 -2.86 4.58 21.67
N ARG A 338 -3.77 3.65 21.95
CA ARG A 338 -5.17 3.93 22.27
C ARG A 338 -5.49 3.31 23.61
N ASP A 339 -6.11 4.05 24.53
CA ASP A 339 -6.46 3.56 25.87
C ASP A 339 -5.29 2.91 26.63
N GLY A 340 -4.06 3.39 26.36
CA GLY A 340 -2.82 2.86 26.94
C GLY A 340 -2.20 1.65 26.23
N GLU A 341 -2.85 1.07 25.22
CA GLU A 341 -2.29 -0.03 24.42
C GLU A 341 -1.62 0.49 23.15
N ILE A 342 -0.38 0.05 22.88
CA ILE A 342 0.36 0.40 21.66
C ILE A 342 -0.28 -0.31 20.48
N ILE A 343 -0.85 0.47 19.58
CA ILE A 343 -1.49 -0.03 18.37
C ILE A 343 -0.53 0.03 17.17
N SER A 344 0.34 1.06 17.08
CA SER A 344 1.34 1.16 16.01
C SER A 344 2.69 1.64 16.54
N GLN A 345 3.78 1.09 15.99
CA GLN A 345 5.13 1.46 16.38
C GLN A 345 6.07 1.50 15.17
N GLN A 346 6.83 2.58 15.03
CA GLN A 346 7.79 2.76 13.93
C GLN A 346 9.16 3.18 14.48
N ASN A 347 10.23 2.67 13.86
CA ASN A 347 11.61 3.00 14.23
C ASN A 347 12.30 3.70 13.06
N LEU A 348 12.78 4.92 13.29
CA LEU A 348 13.51 5.73 12.33
C LEU A 348 14.96 5.90 12.78
N ASN A 349 15.90 5.98 11.84
CA ASN A 349 17.31 6.22 12.14
C ASN A 349 17.79 7.47 11.39
N PHE A 350 18.42 8.38 12.12
CA PHE A 350 18.94 9.66 11.61
C PHE A 350 20.45 9.71 11.79
N GLY A 351 21.16 10.25 10.79
CA GLY A 351 22.55 10.67 10.95
C GLY A 351 22.60 12.04 11.63
N LEU A 352 23.28 12.15 12.76
CA LEU A 352 23.49 13.43 13.41
C LEU A 352 24.72 14.09 12.82
N LYS A 353 24.57 15.33 12.34
CA LYS A 353 25.72 16.16 12.00
C LYS A 353 26.34 16.66 13.30
N ASN A 354 27.64 16.43 13.48
CA ASN A 354 28.38 17.07 14.56
C ASN A 354 28.29 18.58 14.34
N GLN A 355 27.99 19.35 15.39
CA GLN A 355 28.31 20.77 15.39
C GLN A 355 29.82 20.83 15.20
N ALA A 356 30.27 21.33 14.04
CA ALA A 356 31.67 21.70 13.91
C ALA A 356 31.95 22.68 15.07
N SER A 357 32.91 22.33 15.92
CA SER A 357 33.44 23.23 16.92
C SER A 357 33.80 24.54 16.22
N ALA A 358 33.06 25.60 16.52
CA ALA A 358 33.48 26.96 16.17
C ALA A 358 34.75 27.31 16.92
#